data_AF-A0A1B7NN72-F1
#
_entry.id   AF-A0A1B7NN72-F1
#
_cell.length_a   1.000
_cell.length_b   1.000
_cell.length_c   1.000
_cell.angle_alpha   90.00
_cell.angle_beta   90.00
_cell.angle_gamma   90.00
#
_symmetry.space_group_name_H-M   'P 1'
#
loop_
_entity.id
_entity.type
_entity.pdbx_description
1 polymer ?
#
loop_
_entity_poly.entity_id
_entity_poly.type
_entity_poly.pdbx_seq_one_letter_code
_entity_poly.pdbx_strand_id
1 'polypeptide(L)'
;METIKEPDLVKILQKAKNELIELLTDAVANASQIGIARERADIMSEQWATSREQIVRTYGGVAVSWEHKVKKMSQWYENATTAATEKVTYEKTSYDRLSSHQRKAAEHYSFANAWSRSQNEFFVWYKNEYTGVTSIWEANPLTPRLTAAIRDEFQAWFHHQIVTKNLLDQSSAAAMNDFLNERPDMIVLLNLIPRLPKTKTQSQGTIDRPAAVAAIELTLSLVPFLGNAIALYEVWAGRDLFGYELSSVEQAILAASILLPVAGRMVKGGRALYTEARLVKLYGKDAASWSKVMNASARASEQQAAIRSIEAGEEALVTLGRVEGKIAQEAAAAVNTVILSAGTLPKIVAPETKVLWETLSRKYPILDKLDEIALDRVLRKGPNVNHIKGQLLEELAESHIIPMLRERHAGFALGVKVPRGKTLEFIPGYSIMDTSGRQITDGVLGYTDKQVFNILAIFEAKSGRKGARELTVTTTRVSKMSQDDLLEIKAAAKDFWLNSTAIARRNKIPFSKTVADFEKQLLKTKDNGQLQRDIERLSRNAGKPLTKIYIGEVETAVRISPSNTKFFGIFPRGIRTGLVESEAKTAGFKFEAFAVPMHRKELEAVAKELVPHAKQAVTNAP
;
A
#
# COMPACT_ATOMS: atom_id res chain seq x y z
N MET A 1 50.41 -5.87 -24.44
CA MET A 1 49.74 -6.12 -23.15
C MET A 1 49.05 -4.83 -22.73
N GLU A 2 47.82 -4.92 -22.24
CA GLU A 2 47.08 -3.75 -21.76
C GLU A 2 47.02 -3.74 -20.23
N THR A 3 47.13 -2.55 -19.64
CA THR A 3 46.89 -2.34 -18.21
C THR A 3 45.45 -1.86 -18.01
N ILE A 4 44.75 -2.46 -17.04
CA ILE A 4 43.44 -1.97 -16.58
C ILE A 4 43.69 -0.72 -15.74
N LYS A 5 43.21 0.43 -16.22
CA LYS A 5 43.34 1.72 -15.54
C LYS A 5 42.07 2.04 -14.74
N GLU A 6 42.16 2.96 -13.79
CA GLU A 6 40.98 3.40 -13.03
C GLU A 6 39.80 3.83 -13.91
N PRO A 7 39.99 4.57 -15.03
CA PRO A 7 38.88 4.94 -15.92
C PRO A 7 38.15 3.73 -16.51
N ASP A 8 38.83 2.60 -16.69
CA ASP A 8 38.19 1.38 -17.17
C ASP A 8 37.25 0.80 -16.10
N LEU A 9 37.66 0.80 -14.83
CA LEU A 9 36.82 0.35 -13.71
C LEU A 9 35.64 1.30 -13.46
N VAL A 10 35.84 2.63 -13.60
CA VAL A 10 34.75 3.61 -13.55
C VAL A 10 33.69 3.33 -14.61
N LYS A 11 34.08 2.91 -15.83
CA LYS A 11 33.11 2.52 -16.86
C LYS A 11 32.29 1.30 -16.45
N ILE A 12 32.88 0.32 -15.75
CA ILE A 12 32.15 -0.86 -15.26
C ILE A 12 31.16 -0.48 -14.15
N LEU A 13 31.56 0.38 -13.22
CA LEU A 13 30.64 0.94 -12.23
C LEU A 13 29.50 1.71 -12.89
N GLN A 14 29.79 2.53 -13.90
CA GLN A 14 28.78 3.26 -14.65
C GLN A 14 27.86 2.32 -15.43
N LYS A 15 28.39 1.22 -15.98
CA LYS A 15 27.58 0.17 -16.62
C LYS A 15 26.57 -0.41 -15.63
N ALA A 16 26.98 -0.76 -14.42
CA ALA A 16 26.06 -1.28 -13.38
C ALA A 16 24.95 -0.29 -13.03
N LYS A 17 25.28 1.02 -12.95
CA LYS A 17 24.30 2.09 -12.73
C LYS A 17 23.34 2.27 -13.91
N ASN A 18 23.85 2.21 -15.14
CA ASN A 18 23.04 2.33 -16.35
C ASN A 18 22.06 1.16 -16.47
N GLU A 19 22.48 -0.05 -16.15
CA GLU A 19 21.60 -1.23 -16.18
C GLU A 19 20.50 -1.17 -15.12
N LEU A 20 20.80 -0.65 -13.92
CA LEU A 20 19.76 -0.34 -12.94
C LEU A 20 18.75 0.65 -13.51
N ILE A 21 19.22 1.73 -14.16
CA ILE A 21 18.33 2.70 -14.81
C ILE A 21 17.50 2.02 -15.89
N GLU A 22 18.11 1.19 -16.75
CA GLU A 22 17.39 0.44 -17.79
C GLU A 22 16.28 -0.41 -17.19
N LEU A 23 16.56 -1.19 -16.14
CA LEU A 23 15.56 -2.02 -15.45
C LEU A 23 14.47 -1.21 -14.75
N LEU A 24 14.80 -0.08 -14.10
CA LEU A 24 13.81 0.85 -13.54
C LEU A 24 12.93 1.52 -14.60
N THR A 25 13.32 1.42 -15.88
CA THR A 25 12.55 1.91 -17.01
C THR A 25 11.91 0.81 -17.85
N ASP A 26 12.11 -0.45 -17.48
CA ASP A 26 11.55 -1.62 -18.14
C ASP A 26 10.26 -2.08 -17.46
N ALA A 27 9.19 -2.14 -18.24
CA ALA A 27 7.86 -2.55 -17.82
C ALA A 27 7.77 -4.01 -17.35
N VAL A 28 8.69 -4.84 -17.82
CA VAL A 28 8.65 -6.30 -17.62
C VAL A 28 9.64 -6.74 -16.54
N ALA A 29 10.51 -5.84 -16.09
CA ALA A 29 11.44 -6.12 -15.01
C ALA A 29 10.66 -6.37 -13.71
N ASN A 30 10.90 -7.53 -13.10
CA ASN A 30 10.31 -7.85 -11.80
C ASN A 30 11.12 -7.22 -10.65
N ALA A 31 10.54 -7.19 -9.44
CA ALA A 31 11.18 -6.55 -8.29
C ALA A 31 12.53 -7.20 -7.96
N SER A 32 12.69 -8.51 -8.17
CA SER A 32 13.95 -9.20 -7.88
C SER A 32 15.10 -8.77 -8.82
N GLN A 33 14.83 -8.62 -10.11
CA GLN A 33 15.84 -8.16 -11.09
C GLN A 33 16.29 -6.74 -10.77
N ILE A 34 15.33 -5.83 -10.52
CA ILE A 34 15.63 -4.44 -10.14
C ILE A 34 16.40 -4.42 -8.82
N GLY A 35 15.98 -5.22 -7.83
CA GLY A 35 16.63 -5.33 -6.53
C GLY A 35 18.09 -5.80 -6.63
N ILE A 36 18.37 -6.85 -7.43
CA ILE A 36 19.73 -7.35 -7.65
C ILE A 36 20.58 -6.28 -8.35
N ALA A 37 20.07 -5.66 -9.41
CA ALA A 37 20.80 -4.62 -10.13
C ALA A 37 21.13 -3.41 -9.24
N ARG A 38 20.19 -3.05 -8.35
CA ARG A 38 20.39 -1.98 -7.37
C ARG A 38 21.47 -2.34 -6.36
N GLU A 39 21.30 -3.47 -5.68
CA GLU A 39 22.25 -3.90 -4.65
C GLU A 39 23.65 -4.08 -5.23
N ARG A 40 23.78 -4.55 -6.47
CA ARG A 40 25.06 -4.57 -7.19
C ARG A 40 25.64 -3.17 -7.37
N ALA A 41 24.84 -2.20 -7.86
CA ALA A 41 25.29 -0.83 -8.06
C ALA A 41 25.69 -0.15 -6.73
N ASP A 42 24.96 -0.44 -5.65
CA ASP A 42 25.23 0.07 -4.31
C ASP A 42 26.51 -0.55 -3.72
N ILE A 43 26.67 -1.87 -3.78
CA ILE A 43 27.89 -2.59 -3.35
C ILE A 43 29.12 -2.04 -4.10
N MET A 44 29.04 -1.93 -5.43
CA MET A 44 30.15 -1.41 -6.22
C MET A 44 30.45 0.06 -5.90
N SER A 45 29.41 0.89 -5.67
CA SER A 45 29.59 2.30 -5.30
C SER A 45 30.24 2.44 -3.93
N GLU A 46 29.83 1.63 -2.95
CA GLU A 46 30.42 1.60 -1.61
C GLU A 46 31.88 1.14 -1.66
N GLN A 47 32.17 0.01 -2.32
CA GLN A 47 33.54 -0.48 -2.50
C GLN A 47 34.44 0.55 -3.19
N TRP A 48 33.91 1.25 -4.19
CA TRP A 48 34.64 2.30 -4.88
C TRP A 48 34.90 3.53 -3.98
N ALA A 49 33.95 3.87 -3.10
CA ALA A 49 34.08 5.00 -2.19
C ALA A 49 35.02 4.70 -1.01
N THR A 50 34.99 3.48 -0.46
CA THR A 50 35.70 3.12 0.78
C THR A 50 37.00 2.35 0.55
N SER A 51 37.12 1.64 -0.57
CA SER A 51 38.21 0.67 -0.83
C SER A 51 38.78 0.79 -2.25
N ARG A 52 38.82 2.01 -2.81
CA ARG A 52 39.25 2.28 -4.20
C ARG A 52 40.59 1.63 -4.56
N GLU A 53 41.62 1.87 -3.75
CA GLU A 53 42.98 1.35 -4.01
C GLU A 53 42.99 -0.18 -4.04
N GLN A 54 42.23 -0.83 -3.16
CA GLN A 54 42.11 -2.28 -3.14
C GLN A 54 41.41 -2.81 -4.39
N ILE A 55 40.36 -2.13 -4.87
CA ILE A 55 39.68 -2.48 -6.13
C ILE A 55 40.65 -2.34 -7.32
N VAL A 56 41.39 -1.24 -7.39
CA VAL A 56 42.39 -1.01 -8.45
C VAL A 56 43.52 -2.02 -8.37
N ARG A 57 43.99 -2.42 -7.18
CA ARG A 57 45.01 -3.46 -7.03
C ARG A 57 44.49 -4.85 -7.42
N THR A 58 43.27 -5.18 -7.00
CA THR A 58 42.69 -6.52 -7.20
C THR A 58 42.32 -6.74 -8.66
N TYR A 59 41.56 -5.80 -9.23
CA TYR A 59 41.01 -5.92 -10.58
C TYR A 59 41.83 -5.16 -11.62
N GLY A 60 42.71 -4.23 -11.22
CA GLY A 60 43.56 -3.43 -12.10
C GLY A 60 45.04 -3.84 -12.10
N GLY A 61 45.91 -2.93 -12.55
CA GLY A 61 47.34 -2.89 -12.26
C GLY A 61 48.26 -3.90 -12.96
N VAL A 62 47.72 -4.95 -13.56
CA VAL A 62 48.52 -6.00 -14.24
C VAL A 62 48.41 -5.85 -15.75
N ALA A 63 49.55 -5.91 -16.44
CA ALA A 63 49.60 -5.98 -17.90
C ALA A 63 49.08 -7.36 -18.34
N VAL A 64 47.95 -7.38 -19.04
CA VAL A 64 47.27 -8.63 -19.45
C VAL A 64 46.96 -8.62 -20.95
N SER A 65 46.59 -9.78 -21.51
CA SER A 65 46.00 -9.79 -22.85
C SER A 65 44.65 -9.07 -22.84
N TRP A 66 44.17 -8.61 -24.00
CA TRP A 66 42.87 -7.92 -24.09
C TRP A 66 41.71 -8.78 -23.56
N GLU A 67 41.69 -10.08 -23.86
CA GLU A 67 40.68 -11.02 -23.35
C GLU A 67 40.72 -11.14 -21.81
N HIS A 68 41.93 -11.24 -21.24
CA HIS A 68 42.11 -11.27 -19.79
C HIS A 68 41.71 -9.94 -19.14
N LYS A 69 41.95 -8.81 -19.82
CA LYS A 69 41.51 -7.48 -19.39
C LYS A 69 39.99 -7.44 -19.21
N VAL A 70 39.26 -7.84 -20.25
CA VAL A 70 37.78 -7.89 -20.24
C VAL A 70 37.29 -8.83 -19.15
N LYS A 71 37.84 -10.03 -19.06
CA LYS A 71 37.48 -11.02 -18.02
C LYS A 71 37.67 -10.48 -16.61
N LYS A 72 38.83 -9.87 -16.31
CA LYS A 72 39.15 -9.36 -14.97
C LYS A 72 38.30 -8.15 -14.57
N MET A 73 37.95 -7.28 -15.52
CA MET A 73 37.00 -6.19 -15.29
C MET A 73 35.58 -6.73 -15.01
N SER A 74 35.15 -7.75 -15.75
CA SER A 74 33.86 -8.41 -15.52
C SER A 74 33.78 -9.10 -14.17
N GLN A 75 34.89 -9.65 -13.65
CA GLN A 75 34.91 -10.30 -12.33
C GLN A 75 34.46 -9.39 -11.18
N TRP A 76 34.80 -8.10 -11.19
CA TRP A 76 34.32 -7.19 -10.14
C TRP A 76 32.79 -7.06 -10.18
N TYR A 77 32.25 -6.89 -11.38
CA TYR A 77 30.82 -6.80 -11.62
C TYR A 77 30.10 -8.12 -11.28
N GLU A 78 30.67 -9.26 -11.65
CA GLU A 78 30.15 -10.60 -11.34
C GLU A 78 30.16 -10.87 -9.83
N ASN A 79 31.25 -10.55 -9.12
CA ASN A 79 31.34 -10.69 -7.67
C ASN A 79 30.29 -9.82 -6.96
N ALA A 80 30.09 -8.57 -7.40
CA ALA A 80 29.03 -7.71 -6.88
C ALA A 80 27.63 -8.23 -7.22
N THR A 81 27.44 -8.82 -8.41
CA THR A 81 26.17 -9.46 -8.81
C THR A 81 25.86 -10.66 -7.92
N THR A 82 26.86 -11.51 -7.65
CA THR A 82 26.72 -12.66 -6.75
C THR A 82 26.34 -12.21 -5.34
N ALA A 83 27.07 -11.23 -4.77
CA ALA A 83 26.76 -10.69 -3.45
C ALA A 83 25.36 -10.05 -3.39
N ALA A 84 24.95 -9.33 -4.44
CA ALA A 84 23.61 -8.77 -4.56
C ALA A 84 22.54 -9.87 -4.63
N THR A 85 22.78 -10.93 -5.39
CA THR A 85 21.86 -12.07 -5.52
C THR A 85 21.73 -12.82 -4.19
N GLU A 86 22.82 -12.99 -3.45
CA GLU A 86 22.78 -13.57 -2.10
C GLU A 86 21.98 -12.73 -1.11
N LYS A 87 21.99 -11.39 -1.25
CA LYS A 87 21.24 -10.48 -0.38
C LYS A 87 19.76 -10.41 -0.73
N VAL A 88 19.42 -10.39 -2.03
CA VAL A 88 18.05 -10.16 -2.51
C VAL A 88 17.28 -11.48 -2.64
N THR A 89 17.91 -12.50 -3.21
CA THR A 89 17.29 -13.80 -3.53
C THR A 89 18.14 -14.95 -3.01
N TYR A 90 18.44 -14.97 -1.71
CA TYR A 90 19.30 -15.97 -1.08
C TYR A 90 18.92 -17.42 -1.44
N GLU A 91 17.63 -17.72 -1.50
CA GLU A 91 17.15 -19.06 -1.81
C GLU A 91 17.40 -19.49 -3.26
N LYS A 92 17.63 -18.56 -4.18
CA LYS A 92 17.88 -18.86 -5.61
C LYS A 92 19.34 -19.04 -5.96
N THR A 93 20.27 -18.81 -5.02
CA THR A 93 21.71 -18.85 -5.34
C THR A 93 22.28 -20.27 -5.43
N SER A 94 21.55 -21.27 -4.95
CA SER A 94 21.90 -22.68 -5.17
C SER A 94 20.66 -23.56 -5.09
N TYR A 95 20.73 -24.75 -5.69
CA TYR A 95 19.68 -25.75 -5.59
C TYR A 95 19.39 -26.16 -4.14
N ASP A 96 20.44 -26.33 -3.32
CA ASP A 96 20.30 -26.71 -1.91
C ASP A 96 19.57 -25.64 -1.08
N ARG A 97 19.83 -24.35 -1.35
CA ARG A 97 19.15 -23.24 -0.66
C ARG A 97 17.68 -23.15 -1.09
N LEU A 98 17.38 -23.37 -2.38
CA LEU A 98 16.00 -23.40 -2.89
C LEU A 98 15.22 -24.56 -2.28
N SER A 99 15.82 -25.76 -2.29
CA SER A 99 15.25 -26.96 -1.68
C SER A 99 15.03 -26.76 -0.18
N SER A 100 16.00 -26.16 0.52
CA SER A 100 15.88 -25.85 1.95
C SER A 100 14.74 -24.86 2.22
N HIS A 101 14.56 -23.83 1.39
CA HIS A 101 13.45 -22.89 1.52
C HIS A 101 12.09 -23.57 1.30
N GLN A 102 11.97 -24.43 0.29
CA GLN A 102 10.74 -25.20 0.04
C GLN A 102 10.41 -26.16 1.17
N ARG A 103 11.43 -26.89 1.66
CA ARG A 103 11.31 -27.76 2.84
C ARG A 103 10.86 -26.93 4.05
N LYS A 104 11.45 -25.75 4.24
CA LYS A 104 11.11 -24.87 5.36
C LYS A 104 9.68 -24.35 5.31
N ALA A 105 9.21 -23.97 4.12
CA ALA A 105 7.83 -23.60 3.90
C ALA A 105 6.87 -24.74 4.29
N ALA A 106 7.20 -25.98 3.92
CA ALA A 106 6.42 -27.16 4.27
C ALA A 106 6.47 -27.49 5.78
N GLU A 107 7.63 -27.33 6.42
CA GLU A 107 7.80 -27.48 7.88
C GLU A 107 6.95 -26.46 8.65
N HIS A 108 6.97 -25.19 8.24
CA HIS A 108 6.19 -24.13 8.85
C HIS A 108 4.68 -24.34 8.67
N TYR A 109 4.26 -24.71 7.46
CA TYR A 109 2.87 -25.08 7.21
C TYR A 109 2.42 -26.27 8.06
N SER A 110 3.24 -27.33 8.13
CA SER A 110 2.95 -28.52 8.92
C SER A 110 2.86 -28.21 10.41
N PHE A 111 3.78 -27.39 10.93
CA PHE A 111 3.75 -26.91 12.31
C PHE A 111 2.49 -26.10 12.60
N ALA A 112 2.16 -25.10 11.77
CA ALA A 112 0.99 -24.27 11.97
C ALA A 112 -0.31 -25.07 11.83
N ASN A 113 -0.34 -26.07 10.96
CA ASN A 113 -1.46 -27.00 10.83
C ASN A 113 -1.59 -27.94 12.05
N ALA A 114 -0.48 -28.46 12.58
CA ALA A 114 -0.47 -29.28 13.80
C ALA A 114 -0.90 -28.46 15.02
N TRP A 115 -0.39 -27.23 15.15
CA TRP A 115 -0.84 -26.27 16.16
C TRP A 115 -2.33 -25.96 16.01
N SER A 116 -2.81 -25.68 14.79
CA SER A 116 -4.24 -25.43 14.53
C SER A 116 -5.11 -26.62 14.96
N ARG A 117 -4.68 -27.86 14.66
CA ARG A 117 -5.39 -29.08 15.08
C ARG A 117 -5.39 -29.27 16.59
N SER A 118 -4.28 -29.00 17.28
CA SER A 118 -4.22 -29.15 18.74
C SER A 118 -5.17 -28.21 19.49
N GLN A 119 -5.55 -27.09 18.86
CA GLN A 119 -6.59 -26.21 19.40
C GLN A 119 -8.02 -26.72 19.14
N ASN A 120 -8.21 -27.63 18.17
CA ASN A 120 -9.51 -28.20 17.82
C ASN A 120 -9.84 -29.47 18.63
N GLU A 121 -8.83 -30.17 19.15
CA GLU A 121 -8.98 -31.43 19.89
C GLU A 121 -9.30 -31.17 21.36
N PHE A 122 -10.54 -30.78 21.66
CA PHE A 122 -11.05 -30.75 23.04
C PHE A 122 -12.44 -31.39 23.10
N PHE A 123 -12.46 -32.71 23.35
CA PHE A 123 -13.67 -33.45 23.69
C PHE A 123 -13.59 -33.84 25.16
N VAL A 124 -14.46 -33.26 25.99
CA VAL A 124 -14.66 -33.75 27.37
C VAL A 124 -15.97 -34.50 27.41
N TRP A 125 -15.88 -35.82 27.48
CA TRP A 125 -17.01 -36.72 27.72
C TRP A 125 -17.14 -36.95 29.22
N TYR A 126 -18.28 -36.52 29.78
CA TYR A 126 -18.60 -36.79 31.18
C TYR A 126 -19.98 -37.41 31.27
N LYS A 127 -20.03 -38.67 31.70
CA LYS A 127 -21.28 -39.35 32.05
C LYS A 127 -21.46 -39.27 33.55
N ASN A 128 -22.49 -38.56 33.99
CA ASN A 128 -22.85 -38.54 35.40
C ASN A 128 -23.45 -39.90 35.75
N GLU A 129 -22.74 -40.70 36.55
CA GLU A 129 -23.14 -42.07 36.89
C GLU A 129 -24.44 -42.14 37.71
N TYR A 130 -24.81 -41.05 38.39
CA TYR A 130 -26.00 -40.99 39.24
C TYR A 130 -27.26 -40.52 38.50
N THR A 131 -27.11 -39.72 37.44
CA THR A 131 -28.24 -39.18 36.66
C THR A 131 -28.37 -39.77 35.25
N GLY A 132 -27.36 -40.53 34.79
CA GLY A 132 -27.32 -41.07 33.44
C GLY A 132 -27.02 -40.03 32.33
N VAL A 133 -26.94 -38.74 32.66
CA VAL A 133 -26.73 -37.65 31.69
C VAL A 133 -25.31 -37.66 31.16
N THR A 134 -25.19 -37.71 29.84
CA THR A 134 -23.92 -37.53 29.13
C THR A 134 -23.81 -36.09 28.67
N SER A 135 -22.76 -35.40 29.12
CA SER A 135 -22.41 -34.07 28.61
C SER A 135 -21.19 -34.21 27.70
N ILE A 136 -21.34 -33.79 26.44
CA ILE A 136 -20.25 -33.66 25.49
C ILE A 136 -19.92 -32.18 25.37
N TRP A 137 -18.69 -31.82 25.70
CA TRP A 137 -18.17 -30.49 25.46
C TRP A 137 -17.30 -30.55 24.22
N GLU A 138 -17.75 -29.88 23.16
CA GLU A 138 -17.02 -29.77 21.90
C GLU A 138 -16.35 -28.39 21.78
N ALA A 139 -15.23 -28.36 21.06
CA ALA A 139 -14.64 -27.10 20.64
C ALA A 139 -15.66 -26.28 19.84
N ASN A 140 -15.66 -24.97 20.06
CA ASN A 140 -16.54 -24.07 19.32
C ASN A 140 -16.32 -24.26 17.80
N PRO A 141 -17.37 -24.33 16.96
CA PRO A 141 -17.24 -24.56 15.51
C PRO A 141 -16.41 -23.50 14.78
N LEU A 142 -16.11 -22.39 15.46
CA LEU A 142 -15.21 -21.36 14.98
C LEU A 142 -13.75 -21.69 15.12
N THR A 143 -13.35 -22.44 16.15
CA THR A 143 -11.95 -22.72 16.44
C THR A 143 -11.18 -23.25 15.21
N PRO A 144 -11.74 -24.15 14.38
CA PRO A 144 -11.09 -24.57 13.14
C PRO A 144 -10.91 -23.44 12.11
N ARG A 145 -11.88 -22.52 12.00
CA ARG A 145 -11.80 -21.35 11.10
C ARG A 145 -10.77 -20.34 11.60
N LEU A 146 -10.74 -20.11 12.92
CA LEU A 146 -9.84 -19.17 13.57
C LEU A 146 -8.38 -19.58 13.41
N THR A 147 -8.13 -20.85 13.71
CA THR A 147 -6.79 -21.42 13.65
C THR A 147 -6.31 -21.57 12.21
N ALA A 148 -7.22 -21.83 11.25
CA ALA A 148 -6.91 -21.79 9.82
C ALA A 148 -6.50 -20.38 9.36
N ALA A 149 -7.19 -19.32 9.80
CA ALA A 149 -6.82 -17.95 9.45
C ALA A 149 -5.42 -17.58 9.99
N ILE A 150 -5.11 -17.92 11.24
CA ILE A 150 -3.77 -17.70 11.82
C ILE A 150 -2.71 -18.50 11.05
N ARG A 151 -2.99 -19.75 10.69
CA ARG A 151 -2.11 -20.58 9.85
C ARG A 151 -1.85 -19.94 8.49
N ASP A 152 -2.89 -19.49 7.80
CA ASP A 152 -2.80 -18.95 6.45
C ASP A 152 -2.06 -17.60 6.45
N GLU A 153 -2.30 -16.74 7.45
CA GLU A 153 -1.58 -15.48 7.65
C GLU A 153 -0.11 -15.72 8.04
N PHE A 154 0.19 -16.74 8.85
CA PHE A 154 1.56 -17.13 9.15
C PHE A 154 2.30 -17.61 7.89
N GLN A 155 1.62 -18.40 7.04
CA GLN A 155 2.19 -18.85 5.77
C GLN A 155 2.43 -17.69 4.82
N ALA A 156 1.47 -16.77 4.71
CA ALA A 156 1.62 -15.55 3.93
C ALA A 156 2.78 -14.71 4.47
N TRP A 157 2.86 -14.49 5.78
CA TRP A 157 3.96 -13.78 6.43
C TRP A 157 5.32 -14.37 6.04
N PHE A 158 5.49 -15.69 6.15
CA PHE A 158 6.75 -16.36 5.80
C PHE A 158 7.15 -16.11 4.34
N HIS A 159 6.20 -16.16 3.41
CA HIS A 159 6.47 -15.90 1.99
C HIS A 159 6.87 -14.45 1.68
N HIS A 160 6.53 -13.50 2.56
CA HIS A 160 6.94 -12.10 2.42
C HIS A 160 8.27 -11.78 3.11
N GLN A 161 8.81 -12.68 3.94
CA GLN A 161 10.10 -12.46 4.60
C GLN A 161 11.26 -12.53 3.61
N ILE A 162 12.28 -11.69 3.85
CA ILE A 162 13.55 -11.80 3.13
C ILE A 162 14.21 -13.11 3.56
N VAL A 163 14.44 -14.00 2.59
CA VAL A 163 15.07 -15.28 2.89
C VAL A 163 16.53 -15.04 3.23
N THR A 164 16.92 -15.51 4.39
CA THR A 164 18.30 -15.47 4.88
C THR A 164 18.65 -16.83 5.44
N LYS A 165 19.95 -17.11 5.63
CA LYS A 165 20.38 -18.32 6.33
C LYS A 165 19.69 -18.47 7.70
N ASN A 166 19.63 -17.39 8.48
CA ASN A 166 18.99 -17.38 9.78
C ASN A 166 17.50 -17.76 9.70
N LEU A 167 16.76 -17.28 8.69
CA LEU A 167 15.36 -17.65 8.50
C LEU A 167 15.21 -19.14 8.16
N LEU A 168 16.11 -19.70 7.34
CA LEU A 168 16.08 -21.12 6.99
C LEU A 168 16.45 -22.03 8.17
N ASP A 169 17.34 -21.56 9.04
CA ASP A 169 17.77 -22.27 10.24
C ASP A 169 16.78 -22.10 11.42
N GLN A 170 15.87 -21.11 11.34
CA GLN A 170 14.90 -20.79 12.40
C GLN A 170 13.89 -21.92 12.63
N SER A 171 13.58 -22.27 13.88
CA SER A 171 12.52 -23.25 14.15
C SER A 171 11.13 -22.69 13.82
N SER A 172 10.16 -23.55 13.46
CA SER A 172 8.78 -23.10 13.18
C SER A 172 8.14 -22.39 14.37
N ALA A 173 8.47 -22.80 15.60
CA ALA A 173 7.99 -22.14 16.82
C ALA A 173 8.57 -20.73 16.98
N ALA A 174 9.87 -20.55 16.73
CA ALA A 174 10.50 -19.24 16.76
C ALA A 174 9.95 -18.33 15.65
N ALA A 175 9.74 -18.86 14.45
CA ALA A 175 9.13 -18.13 13.34
C ALA A 175 7.69 -17.70 13.66
N MET A 176 6.88 -18.58 14.26
CA MET A 176 5.53 -18.25 14.72
C MET A 176 5.56 -17.15 15.80
N ASN A 177 6.51 -17.19 16.74
CA ASN A 177 6.67 -16.14 17.74
C ASN A 177 7.03 -14.78 17.10
N ASP A 178 7.95 -14.77 16.14
CA ASP A 178 8.30 -13.55 15.40
C ASP A 178 7.09 -13.00 14.63
N PHE A 179 6.34 -13.86 13.94
CA PHE A 179 5.09 -13.50 13.29
C PHE A 179 4.09 -12.86 14.26
N LEU A 180 3.84 -13.49 15.42
CA LEU A 180 2.90 -12.97 16.42
C LEU A 180 3.36 -11.63 17.00
N ASN A 181 4.67 -11.45 17.23
CA ASN A 181 5.21 -10.17 17.70
C ASN A 181 5.04 -9.05 16.67
N GLU A 182 5.14 -9.38 15.38
CA GLU A 182 4.91 -8.45 14.27
C GLU A 182 3.42 -8.22 13.99
N ARG A 183 2.56 -9.16 14.42
CA ARG A 183 1.11 -9.20 14.19
C ARG A 183 0.34 -9.26 15.52
N PRO A 184 0.25 -8.14 16.27
CA PRO A 184 -0.49 -8.11 17.52
C PRO A 184 -1.97 -8.47 17.34
N ASP A 185 -2.54 -8.21 16.16
CA ASP A 185 -3.87 -8.67 15.77
C ASP A 185 -4.02 -10.21 15.86
N MET A 186 -2.98 -10.96 15.48
CA MET A 186 -2.93 -12.41 15.54
C MET A 186 -2.77 -12.94 16.97
N ILE A 187 -2.08 -12.20 17.85
CA ILE A 187 -2.02 -12.52 19.29
C ILE A 187 -3.41 -12.44 19.90
N VAL A 188 -4.19 -11.41 19.54
CA VAL A 188 -5.57 -11.31 20.04
C VAL A 188 -6.42 -12.47 19.51
N LEU A 189 -6.26 -12.89 18.24
CA LEU A 189 -6.95 -14.09 17.72
C LEU A 189 -6.58 -15.35 18.51
N LEU A 190 -5.29 -15.52 18.80
CA LEU A 190 -4.79 -16.65 19.57
C LEU A 190 -5.37 -16.69 20.98
N ASN A 191 -5.46 -15.54 21.65
CA ASN A 191 -6.04 -15.41 22.99
C ASN A 191 -7.57 -15.58 23.01
N LEU A 192 -8.23 -15.38 21.86
CA LEU A 192 -9.68 -15.54 21.69
C LEU A 192 -10.09 -17.01 21.69
N ILE A 193 -9.33 -17.86 20.99
CA ILE A 193 -9.62 -19.29 20.80
C ILE A 193 -9.99 -20.01 22.12
N PRO A 194 -9.20 -19.93 23.21
CA PRO A 194 -9.53 -20.63 24.46
C PRO A 194 -10.71 -20.01 25.22
N ARG A 195 -11.14 -18.80 24.87
CA ARG A 195 -12.24 -18.07 25.52
C ARG A 195 -13.58 -18.28 24.82
N LEU A 196 -13.58 -18.86 23.61
CA LEU A 196 -14.82 -19.17 22.91
C LEU A 196 -15.68 -20.14 23.76
N PRO A 197 -17.00 -19.91 23.88
CA PRO A 197 -17.86 -20.80 24.62
C PRO A 197 -17.86 -22.17 23.94
N LYS A 198 -17.60 -23.20 24.74
CA LYS A 198 -17.66 -24.59 24.28
C LYS A 198 -19.11 -24.96 24.00
N THR A 199 -19.35 -25.70 22.92
CA THR A 199 -20.68 -26.23 22.63
C THR A 199 -20.94 -27.35 23.62
N LYS A 200 -21.96 -27.19 24.47
CA LYS A 200 -22.37 -28.21 25.42
C LYS A 200 -23.56 -28.96 24.85
N THR A 201 -23.35 -30.17 24.38
CA THR A 201 -24.44 -31.06 23.98
C THR A 201 -24.78 -31.94 25.18
N GLN A 202 -25.95 -31.72 25.79
CA GLN A 202 -26.51 -32.60 26.82
C GLN A 202 -27.70 -33.34 26.22
N SER A 203 -27.69 -34.67 26.22
CA SER A 203 -28.92 -35.42 25.94
C SER A 203 -29.69 -35.62 27.24
N GLN A 204 -30.61 -34.68 27.52
CA GLN A 204 -31.97 -34.82 28.08
C GLN A 204 -32.38 -33.52 28.80
N GLY A 205 -33.45 -32.87 28.28
CA GLY A 205 -34.18 -31.77 28.91
C GLY A 205 -33.64 -30.35 28.71
N THR A 206 -34.44 -29.48 28.06
CA THR A 206 -34.24 -28.04 27.87
C THR A 206 -34.28 -27.26 29.21
N ILE A 207 -33.28 -26.40 29.45
CA ILE A 207 -33.27 -25.37 30.51
C ILE A 207 -32.62 -24.07 29.97
N ASP A 208 -33.23 -22.94 30.32
CA ASP A 208 -32.84 -21.56 29.99
C ASP A 208 -31.47 -21.12 30.54
N ARG A 209 -30.83 -20.21 29.79
CA ARG A 209 -29.46 -19.70 30.01
C ARG A 209 -29.41 -18.58 31.09
N PRO A 210 -28.43 -18.59 32.02
CA PRO A 210 -28.21 -17.50 32.97
C PRO A 210 -27.44 -16.29 32.40
N ALA A 211 -27.72 -15.11 32.94
CA ALA A 211 -27.25 -13.78 32.54
C ALA A 211 -25.72 -13.55 32.49
N ALA A 212 -24.89 -14.48 32.97
CA ALA A 212 -23.43 -14.37 32.92
C ALA A 212 -22.83 -14.68 31.54
N VAL A 213 -23.58 -15.35 30.65
CA VAL A 213 -23.12 -15.72 29.30
C VAL A 213 -23.10 -14.52 28.34
N ALA A 214 -24.01 -13.56 28.54
CA ALA A 214 -24.11 -12.32 27.76
C ALA A 214 -22.89 -11.38 27.91
N ALA A 215 -22.13 -11.47 29.01
CA ALA A 215 -20.96 -10.62 29.25
C ALA A 215 -19.68 -11.15 28.55
N ILE A 216 -19.61 -12.45 28.29
CA ILE A 216 -18.46 -13.10 27.63
C ILE A 216 -18.60 -13.01 26.10
N GLU A 217 -19.83 -13.04 25.57
CA GLU A 217 -20.15 -12.84 24.13
C GLU A 217 -19.71 -11.46 23.60
N LEU A 218 -19.84 -10.39 24.39
CA LEU A 218 -19.40 -9.04 24.01
C LEU A 218 -17.85 -8.91 23.93
N THR A 219 -17.12 -9.76 24.63
CA THR A 219 -15.65 -9.72 24.69
C THR A 219 -15.02 -10.43 23.49
N LEU A 220 -15.77 -11.35 22.86
CA LEU A 220 -15.28 -12.21 21.78
C LEU A 220 -15.44 -11.58 20.37
N SER A 221 -16.28 -10.56 20.21
CA SER A 221 -16.56 -9.87 18.93
C SER A 221 -15.57 -8.74 18.58
N LEU A 222 -14.60 -8.45 19.45
CA LEU A 222 -13.69 -7.31 19.35
C LEU A 222 -12.36 -7.62 18.63
N VAL A 223 -12.28 -8.72 17.86
CA VAL A 223 -11.01 -9.17 17.26
C VAL A 223 -11.02 -9.14 15.71
N PRO A 224 -10.11 -8.39 15.04
CA PRO A 224 -10.41 -7.70 13.78
C PRO A 224 -10.42 -8.53 12.48
N PHE A 225 -10.06 -9.82 12.52
CA PHE A 225 -10.04 -10.69 11.32
C PHE A 225 -10.86 -11.97 11.45
N LEU A 226 -11.19 -12.42 12.67
CA LEU A 226 -12.04 -13.59 12.88
C LEU A 226 -13.51 -13.26 12.97
N GLY A 227 -13.85 -12.10 13.56
CA GLY A 227 -15.19 -11.53 13.43
C GLY A 227 -15.62 -11.51 11.96
N ASN A 228 -14.68 -11.37 11.03
CA ASN A 228 -14.89 -11.19 9.59
C ASN A 228 -15.42 -12.37 8.81
N ALA A 229 -15.10 -13.59 9.21
CA ALA A 229 -15.63 -14.79 8.55
C ALA A 229 -16.93 -15.28 9.23
N ILE A 230 -17.11 -14.88 10.48
CA ILE A 230 -18.15 -15.31 11.41
C ILE A 230 -19.40 -14.46 11.23
N ALA A 231 -19.22 -13.15 11.39
CA ALA A 231 -20.23 -12.14 11.16
C ALA A 231 -20.79 -12.16 9.75
N LEU A 232 -19.95 -12.45 8.74
CA LEU A 232 -20.41 -12.47 7.34
C LEU A 232 -21.37 -13.64 7.06
N TYR A 233 -21.20 -14.75 7.79
CA TYR A 233 -22.09 -15.91 7.75
C TYR A 233 -23.36 -15.67 8.59
N GLU A 234 -23.20 -15.11 9.79
CA GLU A 234 -24.29 -14.84 10.74
C GLU A 234 -25.24 -13.72 10.26
N VAL A 235 -24.70 -12.66 9.66
CA VAL A 235 -25.48 -11.56 9.03
C VAL A 235 -26.25 -12.06 7.80
N TRP A 236 -25.68 -13.00 7.04
CA TRP A 236 -26.36 -13.60 5.88
C TRP A 236 -27.44 -14.61 6.30
N ALA A 237 -27.21 -15.37 7.38
CA ALA A 237 -28.13 -16.40 7.86
C ALA A 237 -29.27 -15.87 8.75
N GLY A 238 -29.25 -14.60 9.17
CA GLY A 238 -30.23 -14.06 10.12
C GLY A 238 -30.07 -14.58 11.55
N ARG A 239 -29.03 -15.40 11.77
CA ARG A 239 -28.88 -16.24 12.96
C ARG A 239 -27.43 -16.36 13.36
N ASP A 240 -27.18 -16.37 14.65
CA ASP A 240 -25.84 -16.51 15.20
C ASP A 240 -25.29 -17.93 14.96
N LEU A 241 -24.04 -18.14 15.32
CA LEU A 241 -23.33 -19.41 15.21
C LEU A 241 -23.90 -20.55 16.05
N PHE A 242 -24.89 -20.25 16.88
CA PHE A 242 -25.58 -21.20 17.73
C PHE A 242 -27.03 -21.42 17.26
N GLY A 243 -27.46 -20.80 16.15
CA GLY A 243 -28.76 -20.99 15.51
C GLY A 243 -29.88 -20.08 16.01
N TYR A 244 -29.56 -19.10 16.86
CA TYR A 244 -30.52 -18.14 17.41
C TYR A 244 -30.69 -16.94 16.48
N GLU A 245 -31.89 -16.39 16.38
CA GLU A 245 -32.13 -15.17 15.59
C GLU A 245 -31.36 -14.00 16.18
N LEU A 246 -30.49 -13.41 15.34
CA LEU A 246 -29.73 -12.24 15.72
C LEU A 246 -30.68 -11.05 15.80
N SER A 247 -30.58 -10.27 16.88
CA SER A 247 -31.21 -8.96 16.88
C SER A 247 -30.54 -8.06 15.84
N SER A 248 -31.26 -7.04 15.36
CA SER A 248 -30.72 -6.06 14.42
C SER A 248 -29.44 -5.35 14.93
N VAL A 249 -29.24 -5.35 16.26
CA VAL A 249 -28.11 -4.76 16.99
C VAL A 249 -26.89 -5.70 17.05
N GLU A 250 -27.08 -7.01 16.86
CA GLU A 250 -25.98 -7.99 16.89
C GLU A 250 -25.45 -8.26 15.48
N GLN A 251 -26.35 -8.38 14.49
CA GLN A 251 -25.97 -8.41 13.07
C GLN A 251 -25.12 -7.20 12.70
N ALA A 252 -25.47 -6.05 13.26
CA ALA A 252 -24.85 -4.82 12.91
C ALA A 252 -23.57 -4.52 13.75
N ILE A 253 -23.25 -5.26 14.83
CA ILE A 253 -21.90 -5.19 15.46
C ILE A 253 -20.95 -6.16 14.74
N LEU A 254 -21.49 -7.25 14.26
CA LEU A 254 -20.72 -8.31 13.62
C LEU A 254 -20.13 -7.85 12.29
N ALA A 255 -20.93 -7.27 11.40
CA ALA A 255 -20.41 -6.97 10.08
C ALA A 255 -19.44 -5.76 9.98
N ALA A 256 -19.26 -4.85 10.95
CA ALA A 256 -18.54 -3.58 10.76
C ALA A 256 -17.09 -3.66 11.23
N SER A 257 -16.78 -4.52 12.20
CA SER A 257 -15.42 -4.98 12.53
C SER A 257 -14.72 -5.63 11.32
N ILE A 258 -15.49 -6.18 10.38
CA ILE A 258 -15.04 -6.69 9.07
C ILE A 258 -14.67 -5.62 8.08
N LEU A 259 -15.49 -4.59 8.06
CA LEU A 259 -15.36 -3.53 7.09
C LEU A 259 -14.17 -2.69 7.49
N LEU A 260 -13.92 -2.41 8.77
CA LEU A 260 -13.06 -1.32 9.24
C LEU A 260 -11.57 -1.33 8.87
N PRO A 261 -10.79 -2.43 8.92
CA PRO A 261 -9.38 -2.34 8.52
C PRO A 261 -9.22 -2.18 7.00
N VAL A 262 -10.13 -2.79 6.23
CA VAL A 262 -10.09 -2.75 4.76
C VAL A 262 -10.81 -1.51 4.22
N ALA A 263 -11.93 -1.14 4.83
CA ALA A 263 -12.59 0.14 4.71
C ALA A 263 -11.70 1.26 5.23
N GLY A 264 -10.85 1.06 6.23
CA GLY A 264 -9.89 2.06 6.68
C GLY A 264 -8.80 2.31 5.63
N ARG A 265 -8.31 1.25 4.98
CA ARG A 265 -7.42 1.36 3.80
C ARG A 265 -8.13 1.94 2.56
N MET A 266 -9.41 1.63 2.36
CA MET A 266 -10.20 2.18 1.25
C MET A 266 -10.75 3.59 1.50
N VAL A 267 -11.06 3.96 2.74
CA VAL A 267 -11.42 5.32 3.19
C VAL A 267 -10.16 6.19 3.15
N LYS A 268 -8.98 5.62 3.42
CA LYS A 268 -7.67 6.22 3.16
C LYS A 268 -7.35 6.36 1.67
N GLY A 269 -7.83 5.45 0.82
CA GLY A 269 -7.82 5.68 -0.62
C GLY A 269 -8.85 6.76 -1.04
N GLY A 270 -10.00 6.82 -0.36
CA GLY A 270 -11.16 7.60 -0.79
C GLY A 270 -12.26 6.70 -1.40
N ARG A 271 -13.48 7.23 -1.41
CA ARG A 271 -14.69 6.63 -1.99
C ARG A 271 -14.47 6.19 -3.46
N ALA A 272 -14.76 4.92 -3.81
CA ALA A 272 -14.86 4.39 -5.19
C ALA A 272 -13.70 4.77 -6.14
N LEU A 273 -12.50 4.27 -5.86
CA LEU A 273 -11.31 4.60 -6.67
C LEU A 273 -11.02 3.60 -7.77
N TYR A 274 -11.48 2.37 -7.56
CA TYR A 274 -11.12 1.21 -8.35
C TYR A 274 -12.35 0.34 -8.53
N THR A 275 -12.43 -0.29 -9.69
CA THR A 275 -13.30 -1.44 -9.92
C THR A 275 -12.76 -2.67 -9.19
N GLU A 276 -13.62 -3.67 -8.96
CA GLU A 276 -13.20 -4.97 -8.43
C GLU A 276 -12.09 -5.58 -9.28
N ALA A 277 -12.24 -5.51 -10.61
CA ALA A 277 -11.26 -6.01 -11.57
C ALA A 277 -9.89 -5.32 -11.41
N ARG A 278 -9.86 -4.01 -11.18
CA ARG A 278 -8.61 -3.29 -10.93
C ARG A 278 -8.01 -3.65 -9.57
N LEU A 279 -8.81 -3.81 -8.53
CA LEU A 279 -8.32 -4.26 -7.21
C LEU A 279 -7.68 -5.65 -7.26
N VAL A 280 -8.25 -6.59 -8.02
CA VAL A 280 -7.65 -7.90 -8.29
C VAL A 280 -6.28 -7.74 -8.95
N LYS A 281 -6.17 -6.88 -9.98
CA LYS A 281 -4.91 -6.60 -10.69
C LYS A 281 -3.85 -5.98 -9.76
N LEU A 282 -4.24 -5.01 -8.93
CA LEU A 282 -3.34 -4.28 -8.03
C LEU A 282 -2.89 -5.13 -6.83
N TYR A 283 -3.84 -5.68 -6.09
CA TYR A 283 -3.61 -6.24 -4.75
C TYR A 283 -3.73 -7.78 -4.70
N GLY A 284 -4.15 -8.43 -5.79
CA GLY A 284 -4.45 -9.87 -5.80
C GLY A 284 -5.77 -10.19 -5.09
N LYS A 285 -6.09 -11.49 -4.92
CA LYS A 285 -7.41 -12.03 -4.48
C LYS A 285 -8.48 -12.01 -5.57
N ASP A 286 -9.59 -12.70 -5.36
CA ASP A 286 -10.70 -12.81 -6.33
C ASP A 286 -11.65 -11.60 -6.27
N ALA A 287 -12.44 -11.41 -7.33
CA ALA A 287 -13.36 -10.27 -7.45
C ALA A 287 -14.46 -10.27 -6.37
N ALA A 288 -14.98 -11.43 -5.97
CA ALA A 288 -16.04 -11.51 -4.97
C ALA A 288 -15.54 -11.06 -3.58
N SER A 289 -14.29 -11.36 -3.24
CA SER A 289 -13.62 -10.82 -2.05
C SER A 289 -13.56 -9.28 -2.06
N TRP A 290 -13.20 -8.68 -3.20
CA TRP A 290 -13.13 -7.21 -3.32
C TRP A 290 -14.51 -6.55 -3.36
N SER A 291 -15.51 -7.17 -3.98
CA SER A 291 -16.90 -6.68 -3.99
C SER A 291 -17.43 -6.47 -2.57
N LYS A 292 -17.23 -7.48 -1.72
CA LYS A 292 -17.61 -7.43 -0.30
C LYS A 292 -16.92 -6.27 0.42
N VAL A 293 -15.64 -6.07 0.16
CA VAL A 293 -14.82 -4.99 0.74
C VAL A 293 -15.22 -3.60 0.22
N MET A 294 -15.66 -3.44 -1.02
CA MET A 294 -16.11 -2.14 -1.50
C MET A 294 -17.46 -1.75 -0.93
N ASN A 295 -18.42 -2.68 -0.89
CA ASN A 295 -19.73 -2.48 -0.25
C ASN A 295 -19.58 -2.16 1.25
N ALA A 296 -18.61 -2.82 1.88
CA ALA A 296 -18.18 -2.54 3.24
C ALA A 296 -17.73 -1.09 3.44
N SER A 297 -16.84 -0.62 2.57
CA SER A 297 -16.27 0.73 2.63
C SER A 297 -17.31 1.81 2.33
N ALA A 298 -18.22 1.58 1.38
CA ALA A 298 -19.30 2.52 1.04
C ALA A 298 -20.16 2.84 2.26
N ARG A 299 -20.60 1.79 2.96
CA ARG A 299 -21.33 1.86 4.23
C ARG A 299 -20.58 2.64 5.32
N ALA A 300 -19.32 2.27 5.53
CA ALA A 300 -18.45 2.93 6.50
C ALA A 300 -18.31 4.45 6.25
N SER A 301 -18.16 4.85 5.00
CA SER A 301 -17.98 6.26 4.62
C SER A 301 -19.21 7.14 4.91
N GLU A 302 -20.43 6.59 4.86
CA GLU A 302 -21.65 7.34 5.15
C GLU A 302 -21.84 7.61 6.64
N GLN A 303 -21.14 6.86 7.49
CA GLN A 303 -21.28 6.86 8.94
C GLN A 303 -19.99 7.27 9.64
N GLN A 304 -19.38 8.38 9.21
CA GLN A 304 -18.08 8.82 9.76
C GLN A 304 -18.05 9.02 11.28
N ALA A 305 -19.16 9.45 11.89
CA ALA A 305 -19.24 9.59 13.35
C ALA A 305 -19.08 8.23 14.05
N ALA A 306 -19.69 7.19 13.46
CA ALA A 306 -19.51 5.83 13.92
C ALA A 306 -18.06 5.37 13.75
N ILE A 307 -17.43 5.60 12.59
CA ILE A 307 -16.03 5.20 12.36
C ILE A 307 -15.09 5.74 13.45
N ARG A 308 -15.25 7.00 13.88
CA ARG A 308 -14.43 7.59 14.96
C ARG A 308 -14.60 6.88 16.31
N SER A 309 -15.83 6.51 16.67
CA SER A 309 -16.07 5.73 17.89
C SER A 309 -15.39 4.37 17.84
N ILE A 310 -15.22 3.82 16.64
CA ILE A 310 -14.58 2.52 16.46
C ILE A 310 -13.05 2.65 16.48
N GLU A 311 -12.50 3.71 15.86
CA GLU A 311 -11.08 4.07 15.96
C GLU A 311 -10.66 4.30 17.43
N ALA A 312 -11.50 4.92 18.24
CA ALA A 312 -11.26 5.09 19.68
C ALA A 312 -11.20 3.73 20.42
N GLY A 313 -12.01 2.76 20.01
CA GLY A 313 -11.94 1.38 20.50
C GLY A 313 -10.63 0.68 20.10
N GLU A 314 -10.20 0.83 18.85
CA GLU A 314 -8.91 0.30 18.36
C GLU A 314 -7.74 0.91 19.14
N GLU A 315 -7.74 2.22 19.37
CA GLU A 315 -6.70 2.90 20.14
C GLU A 315 -6.63 2.40 21.58
N ALA A 316 -7.79 2.18 22.23
CA ALA A 316 -7.85 1.58 23.55
C ALA A 316 -7.27 0.16 23.56
N LEU A 317 -7.59 -0.66 22.54
CA LEU A 317 -7.05 -2.01 22.41
C LEU A 317 -5.53 -2.03 22.24
N VAL A 318 -5.00 -1.17 21.36
CA VAL A 318 -3.56 -1.07 21.10
C VAL A 318 -2.80 -0.59 22.33
N THR A 319 -3.36 0.37 23.06
CA THR A 319 -2.69 1.03 24.19
C THR A 319 -2.82 0.24 25.48
N LEU A 320 -4.00 -0.35 25.73
CA LEU A 320 -4.35 -0.97 27.00
C LEU A 320 -4.43 -2.50 26.92
N GLY A 321 -4.36 -3.09 25.72
CA GLY A 321 -4.56 -4.52 25.49
C GLY A 321 -6.01 -4.99 25.66
N ARG A 322 -6.95 -4.07 25.91
CA ARG A 322 -8.37 -4.33 26.15
C ARG A 322 -9.23 -3.10 25.84
N VAL A 323 -10.51 -3.31 25.53
CA VAL A 323 -11.52 -2.25 25.35
C VAL A 323 -12.61 -2.48 26.37
N GLU A 324 -12.87 -1.51 27.26
CA GLU A 324 -13.80 -1.69 28.37
C GLU A 324 -14.73 -0.48 28.54
N GLY A 325 -15.86 -0.70 29.22
CA GLY A 325 -16.78 0.34 29.64
C GLY A 325 -17.42 1.11 28.48
N LYS A 326 -17.50 2.44 28.63
CA LYS A 326 -18.19 3.33 27.70
C LYS A 326 -17.61 3.29 26.28
N ILE A 327 -16.30 3.16 26.13
CA ILE A 327 -15.63 3.08 24.82
C ILE A 327 -16.08 1.81 24.06
N ALA A 328 -16.21 0.68 24.76
CA ALA A 328 -16.69 -0.56 24.15
C ALA A 328 -18.15 -0.42 23.68
N GLN A 329 -19.01 0.22 24.47
CA GLN A 329 -20.42 0.45 24.12
C GLN A 329 -20.58 1.41 22.94
N GLU A 330 -19.83 2.50 22.92
CA GLU A 330 -19.85 3.49 21.83
C GLU A 330 -19.30 2.90 20.52
N ALA A 331 -18.21 2.14 20.59
CA ALA A 331 -17.69 1.40 19.44
C ALA A 331 -18.73 0.41 18.92
N ALA A 332 -19.35 -0.39 19.78
CA ALA A 332 -20.39 -1.35 19.38
C ALA A 332 -21.60 -0.68 18.70
N ALA A 333 -22.16 0.38 19.28
CA ALA A 333 -23.28 1.12 18.69
C ALA A 333 -22.91 1.77 17.34
N ALA A 334 -21.67 2.21 17.20
CA ALA A 334 -21.14 2.76 15.97
C ALA A 334 -21.01 1.70 14.86
N VAL A 335 -20.44 0.54 15.19
CA VAL A 335 -20.36 -0.61 14.28
C VAL A 335 -21.75 -0.90 13.72
N ASN A 336 -22.79 -0.95 14.57
CA ASN A 336 -24.20 -1.10 14.15
C ASN A 336 -24.66 -0.12 13.08
N THR A 337 -24.36 1.14 13.32
CA THR A 337 -24.76 2.23 12.44
C THR A 337 -24.16 2.07 11.04
N VAL A 338 -22.91 1.62 10.96
CA VAL A 338 -22.21 1.38 9.68
C VAL A 338 -22.89 0.29 8.86
N ILE A 339 -23.28 -0.84 9.46
CA ILE A 339 -23.74 -2.03 8.72
C ILE A 339 -25.11 -1.85 8.13
N LEU A 340 -26.00 -1.28 8.93
CA LEU A 340 -27.39 -1.06 8.56
C LEU A 340 -27.52 0.10 7.57
N SER A 341 -26.45 0.89 7.37
CA SER A 341 -26.45 1.88 6.31
C SER A 341 -26.55 1.18 4.94
N ALA A 342 -27.40 1.72 4.07
CA ALA A 342 -27.59 1.19 2.73
C ALA A 342 -26.32 1.30 1.87
N GLY A 343 -25.34 2.12 2.28
CA GLY A 343 -24.02 2.24 1.67
C GLY A 343 -24.11 2.50 0.18
N THR A 344 -24.26 3.75 -0.21
CA THR A 344 -24.28 4.07 -1.64
C THR A 344 -22.86 3.96 -2.18
N LEU A 345 -22.57 2.94 -3.00
CA LEU A 345 -21.34 2.90 -3.77
C LEU A 345 -21.28 4.18 -4.64
N PRO A 346 -20.30 5.06 -4.43
CA PRO A 346 -20.32 6.33 -5.12
C PRO A 346 -19.99 6.14 -6.60
N LYS A 347 -20.84 6.78 -7.42
CA LYS A 347 -20.68 7.07 -8.85
C LYS A 347 -20.63 5.86 -9.80
N ILE A 348 -21.71 5.77 -10.57
CA ILE A 348 -21.72 5.20 -11.92
C ILE A 348 -20.83 6.12 -12.77
N VAL A 349 -19.67 5.62 -13.20
CA VAL A 349 -18.91 6.26 -14.27
C VAL A 349 -19.84 6.34 -15.49
N ALA A 350 -19.85 7.47 -16.19
CA ALA A 350 -20.68 7.64 -17.38
C ALA A 350 -20.48 6.45 -18.33
N PRO A 351 -21.54 5.79 -18.84
CA PRO A 351 -21.41 4.62 -19.72
C PRO A 351 -20.46 4.87 -20.90
N GLU A 352 -20.43 6.10 -21.40
CA GLU A 352 -19.55 6.56 -22.48
C GLU A 352 -18.07 6.47 -22.09
N THR A 353 -17.72 6.79 -20.83
CA THR A 353 -16.35 6.67 -20.33
C THR A 353 -15.91 5.22 -20.24
N LYS A 354 -16.82 4.29 -19.89
CA LYS A 354 -16.53 2.85 -19.89
C LYS A 354 -16.26 2.34 -21.31
N VAL A 355 -17.13 2.68 -22.27
CA VAL A 355 -16.95 2.32 -23.68
C VAL A 355 -15.65 2.91 -24.25
N LEU A 356 -15.34 4.16 -23.89
CA LEU A 356 -14.09 4.82 -24.27
C LEU A 356 -12.87 4.07 -23.70
N TRP A 357 -12.91 3.69 -22.42
CA TRP A 357 -11.84 2.90 -21.80
C TRP A 357 -11.65 1.55 -22.48
N GLU A 358 -12.72 0.81 -22.76
CA GLU A 358 -12.63 -0.49 -23.46
C GLU A 358 -12.03 -0.31 -24.87
N THR A 359 -12.44 0.74 -25.58
CA THR A 359 -11.93 1.07 -26.92
C THR A 359 -10.44 1.40 -26.89
N LEU A 360 -10.04 2.29 -25.97
CA LEU A 360 -8.64 2.69 -25.81
C LEU A 360 -7.77 1.54 -25.31
N SER A 361 -8.26 0.67 -24.43
CA SER A 361 -7.50 -0.48 -23.92
C SER A 361 -7.24 -1.53 -25.00
N ARG A 362 -8.15 -1.71 -25.97
CA ARG A 362 -7.90 -2.56 -27.15
C ARG A 362 -6.84 -1.96 -28.07
N LYS A 363 -6.85 -0.64 -28.23
CA LYS A 363 -5.91 0.09 -29.11
C LYS A 363 -4.52 0.25 -28.50
N TYR A 364 -4.46 0.50 -27.19
CA TYR A 364 -3.25 0.68 -26.39
C TYR A 364 -3.28 -0.32 -25.23
N PRO A 365 -2.72 -1.54 -25.41
CA PRO A 365 -2.84 -2.62 -24.43
C PRO A 365 -2.38 -2.28 -23.01
N ILE A 366 -1.49 -1.30 -22.86
CA ILE A 366 -1.04 -0.85 -21.54
C ILE A 366 -2.16 -0.20 -20.70
N LEU A 367 -3.20 0.34 -21.34
CA LEU A 367 -4.36 0.92 -20.66
C LEU A 367 -5.30 -0.14 -20.07
N ASP A 368 -5.18 -1.41 -20.46
CA ASP A 368 -5.90 -2.51 -19.79
C ASP A 368 -5.49 -2.64 -18.31
N LYS A 369 -4.34 -2.09 -17.91
CA LYS A 369 -3.95 -2.05 -16.48
C LYS A 369 -4.78 -1.06 -15.66
N LEU A 370 -5.49 -0.15 -16.34
CA LEU A 370 -6.38 0.84 -15.73
C LEU A 370 -7.83 0.33 -15.72
N ASP A 371 -8.74 1.20 -15.30
CA ASP A 371 -10.18 1.02 -15.37
C ASP A 371 -10.90 2.32 -15.76
N GLU A 372 -12.22 2.23 -15.93
CA GLU A 372 -13.06 3.37 -16.29
C GLU A 372 -13.02 4.51 -15.25
N ILE A 373 -12.72 4.19 -13.97
CA ILE A 373 -12.59 5.18 -12.90
C ILE A 373 -11.27 5.94 -13.04
N ALA A 374 -10.16 5.25 -13.36
CA ALA A 374 -8.91 5.91 -13.76
C ALA A 374 -9.15 6.88 -14.92
N LEU A 375 -9.87 6.41 -15.95
CA LEU A 375 -10.11 7.21 -17.13
C LEU A 375 -10.97 8.44 -16.83
N ASP A 376 -12.02 8.28 -16.03
CA ASP A 376 -12.83 9.41 -15.54
C ASP A 376 -11.97 10.44 -14.79
N ARG A 377 -11.02 10.03 -13.95
CA ARG A 377 -10.07 10.95 -13.30
C ARG A 377 -9.18 11.69 -14.31
N VAL A 378 -8.70 10.99 -15.34
CA VAL A 378 -7.92 11.60 -16.43
C VAL A 378 -8.74 12.63 -17.19
N LEU A 379 -10.00 12.33 -17.52
CA LEU A 379 -10.89 13.24 -18.24
C LEU A 379 -11.24 14.49 -17.43
N ARG A 380 -11.36 14.38 -16.11
CA ARG A 380 -11.66 15.51 -15.21
C ARG A 380 -10.57 16.57 -15.16
N LYS A 381 -9.34 16.26 -15.57
CA LYS A 381 -8.27 17.26 -15.73
C LYS A 381 -8.55 18.27 -16.84
N GLY A 382 -9.56 18.02 -17.67
CA GLY A 382 -9.96 18.91 -18.74
C GLY A 382 -9.09 18.79 -20.00
N PRO A 383 -9.33 19.64 -21.00
CA PRO A 383 -8.80 19.43 -22.35
C PRO A 383 -7.30 19.74 -22.52
N ASN A 384 -6.59 20.10 -21.46
CA ASN A 384 -5.15 20.36 -21.54
C ASN A 384 -4.38 19.04 -21.68
N VAL A 385 -3.75 18.86 -22.84
CA VAL A 385 -2.98 17.64 -23.16
C VAL A 385 -1.92 17.33 -22.10
N ASN A 386 -1.22 18.34 -21.55
CA ASN A 386 -0.16 18.09 -20.57
C ASN A 386 -0.70 17.57 -19.24
N HIS A 387 -1.88 18.02 -18.82
CA HIS A 387 -2.54 17.52 -17.61
C HIS A 387 -3.08 16.12 -17.78
N ILE A 388 -3.70 15.84 -18.92
CA ILE A 388 -4.14 14.49 -19.29
C ILE A 388 -2.94 13.53 -19.26
N LYS A 389 -1.81 13.92 -19.86
CA LYS A 389 -0.57 13.12 -19.81
C LYS A 389 -0.06 12.94 -18.38
N GLY A 390 -0.11 13.99 -17.56
CA GLY A 390 0.31 13.94 -16.15
C GLY A 390 -0.50 12.90 -15.39
N GLN A 391 -1.83 13.05 -15.34
CA GLN A 391 -2.71 12.12 -14.64
C GLN A 391 -2.61 10.70 -15.19
N LEU A 392 -2.51 10.54 -16.52
CA LEU A 392 -2.37 9.22 -17.12
C LEU A 392 -1.08 8.51 -16.68
N LEU A 393 0.03 9.25 -16.51
CA LEU A 393 1.26 8.70 -15.97
C LEU A 393 1.11 8.28 -14.51
N GLU A 394 0.39 9.06 -13.70
CA GLU A 394 0.13 8.74 -12.30
C GLU A 394 -0.64 7.41 -12.18
N GLU A 395 -1.73 7.26 -12.94
CA GLU A 395 -2.56 6.04 -12.94
C GLU A 395 -1.77 4.81 -13.41
N LEU A 396 -0.92 4.98 -14.43
CA LEU A 396 -0.07 3.91 -14.94
C LEU A 396 1.06 3.54 -13.99
N ALA A 397 1.65 4.52 -13.30
CA ALA A 397 2.69 4.29 -12.31
C ALA A 397 2.15 3.52 -11.12
N GLU A 398 0.99 3.91 -10.61
CA GLU A 398 0.29 3.19 -9.56
C GLU A 398 0.06 1.72 -9.95
N SER A 399 -0.45 1.50 -11.17
CA SER A 399 -0.74 0.16 -11.70
C SER A 399 0.49 -0.72 -11.92
N HIS A 400 1.68 -0.12 -11.91
CA HIS A 400 2.94 -0.82 -12.02
C HIS A 400 3.64 -1.00 -10.65
N ILE A 401 3.60 0.03 -9.79
CA ILE A 401 4.24 0.01 -8.46
C ILE A 401 3.51 -0.91 -7.49
N ILE A 402 2.18 -0.85 -7.42
CA ILE A 402 1.43 -1.62 -6.40
C ILE A 402 1.64 -3.13 -6.56
N PRO A 403 1.55 -3.74 -7.76
CA PRO A 403 1.86 -5.15 -7.92
C PRO A 403 3.28 -5.50 -7.47
N MET A 404 4.25 -4.63 -7.73
CA MET A 404 5.64 -4.81 -7.31
C MET A 404 5.77 -4.87 -5.78
N LEU A 405 4.99 -4.09 -5.04
CA LEU A 405 5.01 -4.08 -3.56
C LEU A 405 4.57 -5.40 -2.91
N ARG A 406 3.89 -6.27 -3.66
CA ARG A 406 3.53 -7.61 -3.21
C ARG A 406 4.72 -8.56 -3.22
N GLU A 407 5.75 -8.26 -4.03
CA GLU A 407 6.96 -9.05 -4.04
C GLU A 407 7.80 -8.70 -2.81
N ARG A 408 8.31 -9.73 -2.12
CA ARG A 408 9.23 -9.56 -0.97
C ARG A 408 10.47 -8.71 -1.30
N HIS A 409 10.82 -8.56 -2.58
CA HIS A 409 11.98 -7.80 -3.04
C HIS A 409 11.69 -6.32 -3.29
N ALA A 410 10.46 -5.84 -3.12
CA ALA A 410 10.07 -4.47 -3.45
C ALA A 410 10.92 -3.41 -2.74
N GLY A 411 11.24 -3.63 -1.46
CA GLY A 411 12.12 -2.73 -0.71
C GLY A 411 13.50 -2.60 -1.34
N PHE A 412 14.07 -3.71 -1.83
CA PHE A 412 15.33 -3.69 -2.59
C PHE A 412 15.14 -3.01 -3.95
N ALA A 413 14.09 -3.33 -4.71
CA ALA A 413 13.84 -2.72 -6.01
C ALA A 413 13.77 -1.18 -5.94
N LEU A 414 13.07 -0.68 -4.93
CA LEU A 414 12.90 0.75 -4.67
C LEU A 414 14.07 1.35 -3.89
N GLY A 415 14.97 0.54 -3.33
CA GLY A 415 16.08 1.01 -2.50
C GLY A 415 15.59 1.75 -1.26
N VAL A 416 14.51 1.26 -0.64
CA VAL A 416 13.95 1.77 0.60
C VAL A 416 14.12 0.71 1.69
N LYS A 417 14.54 1.14 2.89
CA LYS A 417 14.68 0.23 4.04
C LYS A 417 13.34 0.13 4.75
N VAL A 418 12.79 -1.09 4.78
CA VAL A 418 11.57 -1.40 5.53
C VAL A 418 11.98 -1.98 6.88
N PRO A 419 11.56 -1.39 8.00
CA PRO A 419 11.80 -2.01 9.30
C PRO A 419 11.18 -3.41 9.36
N ARG A 420 11.80 -4.30 10.13
CA ARG A 420 11.31 -5.65 10.34
C ARG A 420 9.86 -5.62 10.84
N GLY A 421 9.01 -6.49 10.28
CA GLY A 421 7.58 -6.58 10.60
C GLY A 421 6.71 -5.45 10.09
N LYS A 422 7.23 -4.53 9.29
CA LYS A 422 6.43 -3.47 8.65
C LYS A 422 6.15 -3.83 7.19
N THR A 423 4.96 -3.47 6.74
CA THR A 423 4.54 -3.66 5.34
C THR A 423 4.61 -2.32 4.62
N LEU A 424 5.14 -2.32 3.40
CA LEU A 424 5.13 -1.15 2.53
C LEU A 424 3.72 -0.89 1.99
N GLU A 425 3.30 0.35 2.03
CA GLU A 425 2.02 0.84 1.55
C GLU A 425 2.27 1.99 0.56
N PHE A 426 1.71 1.87 -0.65
CA PHE A 426 1.64 2.97 -1.61
C PHE A 426 0.30 3.69 -1.48
N ILE A 427 0.35 5.01 -1.41
CA ILE A 427 -0.82 5.88 -1.38
C ILE A 427 -0.77 6.73 -2.66
N PRO A 428 -1.82 6.70 -3.49
CA PRO A 428 -1.85 7.43 -4.74
C PRO A 428 -2.08 8.94 -4.50
N GLY A 429 -1.54 9.77 -5.38
CA GLY A 429 -1.51 11.22 -5.22
C GLY A 429 -2.86 11.88 -5.01
N TYR A 430 -3.88 11.46 -5.76
CA TYR A 430 -5.22 12.02 -5.66
C TYR A 430 -5.85 11.83 -4.26
N SER A 431 -5.36 10.88 -3.45
CA SER A 431 -5.78 10.66 -2.08
C SER A 431 -5.03 11.51 -1.06
N ILE A 432 -3.95 12.19 -1.45
CA ILE A 432 -3.03 12.86 -0.52
C ILE A 432 -3.27 14.36 -0.57
N MET A 433 -3.96 14.88 0.44
CA MET A 433 -4.26 16.31 0.53
C MET A 433 -3.67 16.92 1.79
N ASP A 434 -3.25 18.18 1.69
CA ASP A 434 -2.96 18.99 2.87
C ASP A 434 -4.26 19.39 3.60
N THR A 435 -4.11 20.03 4.76
CA THR A 435 -5.27 20.50 5.56
C THR A 435 -6.11 21.57 4.85
N SER A 436 -5.59 22.17 3.77
CA SER A 436 -6.32 23.11 2.92
C SER A 436 -7.04 22.42 1.76
N GLY A 437 -6.91 21.11 1.58
CA GLY A 437 -7.52 20.35 0.48
C GLY A 437 -6.71 20.35 -0.82
N ARG A 438 -5.45 20.78 -0.77
CA ARG A 438 -4.55 20.77 -1.93
C ARG A 438 -3.79 19.44 -2.00
N GLN A 439 -3.72 18.86 -3.20
CA GLN A 439 -2.87 17.70 -3.47
C GLN A 439 -1.40 18.04 -3.19
N ILE A 440 -0.73 17.19 -2.42
CA ILE A 440 0.67 17.41 -2.02
C ILE A 440 1.62 16.88 -3.07
N THR A 441 1.39 15.66 -3.55
CA THR A 441 2.28 14.92 -4.45
C THR A 441 1.48 13.91 -5.27
N ASP A 442 2.12 13.26 -6.23
CA ASP A 442 1.50 12.29 -7.13
C ASP A 442 1.49 10.86 -6.56
N GLY A 443 2.23 10.63 -5.47
CA GLY A 443 2.11 9.45 -4.63
C GLY A 443 3.13 9.40 -3.49
N VAL A 444 2.84 8.61 -2.46
CA VAL A 444 3.82 8.32 -1.39
C VAL A 444 3.92 6.83 -1.14
N LEU A 445 5.11 6.39 -0.76
CA LEU A 445 5.37 5.05 -0.26
C LEU A 445 5.86 5.16 1.18
N GLY A 446 5.29 4.35 2.06
CA GLY A 446 5.65 4.36 3.47
C GLY A 446 5.19 3.12 4.21
N TYR A 447 5.19 3.20 5.53
CA TYR A 447 4.59 2.20 6.40
C TYR A 447 3.94 2.85 7.61
N THR A 448 2.86 2.26 8.11
CA THR A 448 2.21 2.71 9.34
C THR A 448 2.92 2.13 10.57
N ASP A 449 3.27 2.99 11.53
CA ASP A 449 3.76 2.59 12.85
C ASP A 449 3.14 3.46 13.94
N LYS A 450 2.43 2.83 14.89
CA LYS A 450 1.77 3.50 16.02
C LYS A 450 0.96 4.73 15.58
N GLN A 451 0.05 4.54 14.63
CA GLN A 451 -0.81 5.58 14.01
C GLN A 451 -0.07 6.67 13.19
N VAL A 452 1.26 6.60 13.07
CA VAL A 452 2.03 7.53 12.25
C VAL A 452 2.41 6.86 10.94
N PHE A 453 2.10 7.51 9.82
CA PHE A 453 2.55 7.06 8.51
C PHE A 453 3.96 7.60 8.23
N ASN A 454 4.95 6.70 8.17
CA ASN A 454 6.35 7.04 7.93
C ASN A 454 6.62 7.02 6.43
N ILE A 455 6.84 8.18 5.84
CA ILE A 455 7.08 8.38 4.41
C ILE A 455 8.53 8.03 4.07
N LEU A 456 8.70 6.98 3.26
CA LEU A 456 9.99 6.50 2.78
C LEU A 456 10.32 7.04 1.39
N ALA A 457 9.32 7.19 0.53
CA ALA A 457 9.50 7.78 -0.79
C ALA A 457 8.30 8.61 -1.24
N ILE A 458 8.58 9.57 -2.13
CA ILE A 458 7.63 10.48 -2.77
C ILE A 458 7.75 10.29 -4.28
N PHE A 459 6.61 10.26 -4.98
CA PHE A 459 6.51 10.02 -6.41
C PHE A 459 5.95 11.25 -7.10
N GLU A 460 6.60 11.66 -8.19
CA GLU A 460 6.25 12.87 -8.96
C GLU A 460 6.22 12.55 -10.45
N ALA A 461 5.04 12.57 -11.06
CA ALA A 461 4.83 12.28 -12.47
C ALA A 461 5.06 13.50 -13.36
N LYS A 462 5.97 13.35 -14.33
CA LYS A 462 6.33 14.40 -15.27
C LYS A 462 6.31 13.88 -16.70
N SER A 463 5.37 14.40 -17.49
CA SER A 463 5.14 13.99 -18.88
C SER A 463 6.07 14.62 -19.93
N GLY A 464 6.95 15.54 -19.53
CA GLY A 464 7.84 16.23 -20.45
C GLY A 464 9.02 16.94 -19.79
N ARG A 465 9.98 17.39 -20.63
CA ARG A 465 11.22 18.05 -20.17
C ARG A 465 10.97 19.31 -19.34
N LYS A 466 9.92 20.08 -19.67
CA LYS A 466 9.55 21.29 -18.92
C LYS A 466 9.17 20.91 -17.49
N GLY A 467 8.16 20.07 -17.30
CA GLY A 467 7.74 19.61 -15.98
C GLY A 467 8.86 18.92 -15.20
N ALA A 468 9.73 18.18 -15.88
CA ALA A 468 10.88 17.57 -15.22
C ALA A 468 11.86 18.59 -14.61
N ARG A 469 12.01 19.77 -15.21
CA ARG A 469 12.81 20.89 -14.65
C ARG A 469 12.08 21.63 -13.52
N GLU A 470 10.75 21.59 -13.48
CA GLU A 470 9.96 22.25 -12.41
C GLU A 470 10.08 21.52 -11.06
N LEU A 471 10.62 20.29 -11.07
CA LEU A 471 11.02 19.58 -9.86
C LEU A 471 12.11 20.32 -9.08
N THR A 472 13.07 20.90 -9.81
CA THR A 472 14.32 21.46 -9.27
C THR A 472 14.39 22.99 -9.38
N VAL A 473 13.70 23.60 -10.35
CA VAL A 473 13.81 25.03 -10.67
C VAL A 473 12.52 25.80 -10.35
N THR A 474 12.68 27.01 -9.83
CA THR A 474 11.62 28.00 -9.60
C THR A 474 10.99 28.48 -10.92
N THR A 475 9.68 28.27 -11.11
CA THR A 475 8.99 28.71 -12.34
C THR A 475 8.64 30.20 -12.41
N THR A 476 8.65 30.67 -13.66
CA THR A 476 8.43 32.00 -14.24
C THR A 476 7.33 32.89 -13.63
N ARG A 477 7.62 34.21 -13.57
CA ARG A 477 6.71 35.31 -13.17
C ARG A 477 5.34 35.24 -13.87
N VAL A 478 4.29 35.54 -13.11
CA VAL A 478 2.87 35.56 -13.54
C VAL A 478 2.64 36.36 -14.84
N SER A 479 3.41 37.41 -15.08
CA SER A 479 3.29 38.28 -16.27
C SER A 479 3.64 37.63 -17.61
N LYS A 480 4.10 36.37 -17.62
CA LYS A 480 4.42 35.60 -18.85
C LYS A 480 3.52 34.35 -19.04
N MET A 481 2.42 34.24 -18.29
CA MET A 481 1.49 33.12 -18.42
C MET A 481 0.67 33.22 -19.71
N SER A 482 0.59 32.10 -20.44
CA SER A 482 -0.30 31.96 -21.59
C SER A 482 -1.77 31.82 -21.15
N GLN A 483 -2.70 31.93 -22.09
CA GLN A 483 -4.12 31.73 -21.82
C GLN A 483 -4.42 30.28 -21.38
N ASP A 484 -3.63 29.32 -21.86
CA ASP A 484 -3.69 27.91 -21.42
C ASP A 484 -3.20 27.75 -19.97
N ASP A 485 -2.14 28.46 -19.57
CA ASP A 485 -1.65 28.46 -18.17
C ASP A 485 -2.69 29.10 -17.22
N LEU A 486 -3.46 30.08 -17.69
CA LEU A 486 -4.55 30.67 -16.90
C LEU A 486 -5.72 29.69 -16.74
N LEU A 487 -6.13 29.00 -17.82
CA LEU A 487 -7.16 27.95 -17.74
C LEU A 487 -6.72 26.80 -16.81
N GLU A 488 -5.43 26.48 -16.80
CA GLU A 488 -4.83 25.54 -15.85
C GLU A 488 -5.03 25.98 -14.39
N ILE A 489 -4.74 27.24 -14.07
CA ILE A 489 -4.91 27.75 -12.71
C ILE A 489 -6.38 27.72 -12.30
N LYS A 490 -7.31 28.02 -13.22
CA LYS A 490 -8.76 27.93 -12.96
C LYS A 490 -9.21 26.50 -12.67
N ALA A 491 -8.77 25.53 -13.47
CA ALA A 491 -9.10 24.12 -13.26
C ALA A 491 -8.57 23.62 -11.91
N ALA A 492 -7.31 23.91 -11.59
CA ALA A 492 -6.70 23.55 -10.31
C ALA A 492 -7.38 24.25 -9.11
N ALA A 493 -7.76 25.53 -9.26
CA ALA A 493 -8.50 26.26 -8.24
C ALA A 493 -9.90 25.68 -8.01
N LYS A 494 -10.58 25.23 -9.07
CA LYS A 494 -11.89 24.56 -8.96
C LYS A 494 -11.77 23.24 -8.22
N ASP A 495 -10.76 22.42 -8.54
CA ASP A 495 -10.49 21.16 -7.83
C ASP A 495 -10.19 21.41 -6.35
N PHE A 496 -9.36 22.41 -6.04
CA PHE A 496 -9.07 22.80 -4.66
C PHE A 496 -10.32 23.25 -3.93
N TRP A 497 -11.13 24.11 -4.55
CA TRP A 497 -12.37 24.58 -3.98
C TRP A 497 -13.34 23.43 -3.69
N LEU A 498 -13.51 22.46 -4.60
CA LEU A 498 -14.34 21.27 -4.39
C LEU A 498 -13.84 20.44 -3.19
N ASN A 499 -12.53 20.20 -3.12
CA ASN A 499 -11.93 19.43 -2.02
C ASN A 499 -12.05 20.15 -0.68
N SER A 500 -11.71 21.44 -0.60
CA SER A 500 -11.84 22.24 0.62
C SER A 500 -13.30 22.33 1.07
N THR A 501 -14.24 22.47 0.14
CA THR A 501 -15.69 22.48 0.44
C THR A 501 -16.11 21.14 1.03
N ALA A 502 -15.65 20.02 0.47
CA ALA A 502 -15.94 18.69 0.99
C ALA A 502 -15.36 18.49 2.41
N ILE A 503 -14.12 18.93 2.64
CA ILE A 503 -13.47 18.89 3.97
C ILE A 503 -14.24 19.75 4.98
N ALA A 504 -14.61 20.99 4.61
CA ALA A 504 -15.34 21.88 5.49
C ALA A 504 -16.73 21.33 5.83
N ARG A 505 -17.45 20.79 4.83
CA ARG A 505 -18.73 20.10 5.02
C ARG A 505 -18.60 18.91 5.97
N ARG A 506 -17.56 18.09 5.79
CA ARG A 506 -17.26 16.93 6.66
C ARG A 506 -17.00 17.35 8.11
N ASN A 507 -16.25 18.43 8.29
CA ASN A 507 -15.89 18.94 9.61
C ASN A 507 -16.97 19.86 10.21
N LYS A 508 -18.11 20.04 9.53
CA LYS A 508 -19.20 20.97 9.91
C LYS A 508 -18.72 22.40 10.13
N ILE A 509 -17.70 22.82 9.37
CA ILE A 509 -17.15 24.17 9.40
C ILE A 509 -17.81 24.98 8.28
N PRO A 510 -18.32 26.19 8.55
CA PRO A 510 -18.80 27.09 7.49
C PRO A 510 -17.70 27.38 6.46
N PHE A 511 -18.02 27.28 5.17
CA PHE A 511 -17.08 27.50 4.08
C PHE A 511 -17.52 28.68 3.21
N SER A 512 -16.73 29.75 3.18
CA SER A 512 -17.04 31.00 2.46
C SER A 512 -16.08 31.33 1.32
N LYS A 513 -15.02 30.53 1.12
CA LYS A 513 -14.03 30.77 0.06
C LYS A 513 -14.62 30.45 -1.31
N THR A 514 -14.25 31.23 -2.30
CA THR A 514 -14.66 31.08 -3.71
C THR A 514 -13.54 30.47 -4.55
N VAL A 515 -13.85 29.97 -5.75
CA VAL A 515 -12.83 29.50 -6.71
C VAL A 515 -11.79 30.60 -6.99
N ALA A 516 -12.21 31.86 -7.09
CA ALA A 516 -11.33 33.00 -7.33
C ALA A 516 -10.30 33.22 -6.19
N ASP A 517 -10.65 32.91 -4.94
CA ASP A 517 -9.72 32.99 -3.82
C ASP A 517 -8.59 31.97 -3.95
N PHE A 518 -8.92 30.75 -4.41
CA PHE A 518 -7.93 29.70 -4.68
C PHE A 518 -7.07 30.03 -5.90
N GLU A 519 -7.63 30.62 -6.96
CA GLU A 519 -6.87 31.12 -8.11
C GLU A 519 -5.81 32.14 -7.66
N LYS A 520 -6.21 33.12 -6.83
CA LYS A 520 -5.28 34.13 -6.28
C LYS A 520 -4.19 33.52 -5.40
N GLN A 521 -4.51 32.46 -4.66
CA GLN A 521 -3.52 31.77 -3.83
C GLN A 521 -2.49 31.01 -4.66
N LEU A 522 -2.92 30.29 -5.70
CA LEU A 522 -2.06 29.56 -6.63
C LEU A 522 -1.07 30.48 -7.35
N LEU A 523 -1.50 31.69 -7.69
CA LEU A 523 -0.66 32.71 -8.31
C LEU A 523 0.47 33.23 -7.41
N LYS A 524 0.35 33.10 -6.07
CA LYS A 524 1.35 33.60 -5.10
C LYS A 524 2.46 32.60 -4.74
N THR A 525 2.32 31.31 -5.04
CA THR A 525 3.15 30.24 -4.42
C THR A 525 4.45 29.88 -5.18
N LYS A 526 5.01 30.78 -6.00
CA LYS A 526 5.95 30.41 -7.06
C LYS A 526 7.45 30.47 -6.76
N ASP A 527 7.90 30.64 -5.52
CA ASP A 527 9.33 30.93 -5.27
C ASP A 527 10.26 29.72 -5.05
N ASN A 528 9.74 28.51 -4.81
CA ASN A 528 10.53 27.28 -4.61
C ASN A 528 10.20 26.17 -5.63
N GLY A 529 11.19 25.33 -5.98
CA GLY A 529 11.01 24.11 -6.79
C GLY A 529 10.07 23.10 -6.13
N GLN A 530 9.42 22.22 -6.92
CA GLN A 530 8.36 21.35 -6.41
C GLN A 530 8.82 20.41 -5.28
N LEU A 531 9.98 19.75 -5.43
CA LEU A 531 10.50 18.80 -4.43
C LEU A 531 10.70 19.46 -3.06
N GLN A 532 11.25 20.66 -3.06
CA GLN A 532 11.48 21.44 -1.85
C GLN A 532 10.15 21.83 -1.18
N ARG A 533 9.16 22.27 -1.97
CA ARG A 533 7.83 22.63 -1.44
C ARG A 533 7.12 21.44 -0.80
N ASP A 534 7.25 20.26 -1.39
CA ASP A 534 6.53 19.08 -0.89
C ASP A 534 7.21 18.55 0.39
N ILE A 535 8.54 18.64 0.48
CA ILE A 535 9.25 18.45 1.76
C ILE A 535 8.80 19.48 2.78
N GLU A 536 8.77 20.76 2.46
CA GLU A 536 8.38 21.82 3.40
C GLU A 536 6.95 21.62 3.92
N ARG A 537 6.04 21.11 3.08
CA ARG A 537 4.67 20.78 3.49
C ARG A 537 4.59 19.55 4.37
N LEU A 538 5.39 18.52 4.10
CA LEU A 538 5.35 17.24 4.82
C LEU A 538 6.25 17.25 6.06
N SER A 539 7.28 18.10 6.08
CA SER A 539 8.27 18.16 7.15
C SER A 539 7.75 18.93 8.35
N ARG A 540 8.11 18.42 9.51
CA ARG A 540 7.86 19.07 10.80
C ARG A 540 8.81 20.27 10.91
N ASN A 541 8.26 21.45 11.19
CA ASN A 541 9.06 22.55 11.71
C ASN A 541 9.53 22.17 13.14
N ALA A 542 10.82 22.32 13.44
CA ALA A 542 11.42 21.93 14.72
C ALA A 542 10.55 22.39 15.92
N GLY A 543 10.22 21.46 16.84
CA GLY A 543 9.40 21.73 18.02
C GLY A 543 7.87 21.67 17.85
N LYS A 544 7.31 21.66 16.62
CA LYS A 544 5.84 21.62 16.38
C LYS A 544 5.25 20.21 16.48
N PRO A 545 3.94 19.95 16.60
CA PRO A 545 3.40 18.58 16.46
C PRO A 545 3.73 17.96 15.09
N LEU A 546 3.54 16.64 14.93
CA LEU A 546 3.66 15.99 13.62
C LEU A 546 2.73 16.65 12.61
N THR A 547 3.21 16.80 11.38
CA THR A 547 2.37 17.27 10.28
C THR A 547 1.22 16.30 10.08
N LYS A 548 0.01 16.84 9.92
CA LYS A 548 -1.17 16.06 9.59
C LYS A 548 -1.59 16.35 8.15
N ILE A 549 -1.93 15.29 7.43
CA ILE A 549 -2.45 15.36 6.06
C ILE A 549 -3.72 14.53 5.98
N TYR A 550 -4.55 14.78 4.98
CA TYR A 550 -5.62 13.86 4.63
C TYR A 550 -5.06 12.80 3.69
N ILE A 551 -5.21 11.54 4.10
CA ILE A 551 -5.09 10.38 3.23
C ILE A 551 -6.52 9.90 3.02
N GLY A 552 -7.03 10.12 1.81
CA GLY A 552 -8.43 9.93 1.44
C GLY A 552 -9.31 10.82 2.28
N GLU A 553 -10.10 10.21 3.16
CA GLU A 553 -10.96 10.95 4.08
C GLU A 553 -10.41 11.09 5.50
N VAL A 554 -9.29 10.43 5.82
CA VAL A 554 -8.75 10.30 7.17
C VAL A 554 -7.62 11.28 7.41
N GLU A 555 -7.72 12.07 8.47
CA GLU A 555 -6.60 12.89 8.94
C GLU A 555 -5.53 11.97 9.55
N THR A 556 -4.36 11.94 8.94
CA THR A 556 -3.26 11.04 9.32
C THR A 556 -2.02 11.83 9.69
N ALA A 557 -1.43 11.51 10.85
CA ALA A 557 -0.13 12.05 11.23
C ALA A 557 0.97 11.42 10.38
N VAL A 558 1.80 12.25 9.77
CA VAL A 558 2.91 11.80 8.91
C VAL A 558 4.26 12.16 9.49
N ARG A 559 5.24 11.31 9.20
CA ARG A 559 6.64 11.54 9.48
C ARG A 559 7.44 11.37 8.20
N ILE A 560 8.22 12.39 7.86
CA ILE A 560 9.17 12.37 6.75
C ILE A 560 10.57 12.68 7.29
N SER A 561 11.60 12.10 6.67
CA SER A 561 12.99 12.43 6.97
C SER A 561 13.61 13.05 5.72
N PRO A 562 13.79 14.38 5.65
CA PRO A 562 14.28 15.04 4.43
C PRO A 562 15.57 14.44 3.85
N SER A 563 16.46 13.93 4.72
CA SER A 563 17.73 13.30 4.33
C SER A 563 17.61 11.82 3.96
N ASN A 564 16.52 11.13 4.34
CA ASN A 564 16.33 9.71 4.08
C ASN A 564 15.18 9.39 3.13
N THR A 565 14.26 10.32 2.92
CA THR A 565 13.16 10.17 1.98
C THR A 565 13.68 10.25 0.56
N LYS A 566 13.25 9.28 -0.24
CA LYS A 566 13.63 9.15 -1.65
C LYS A 566 12.60 9.82 -2.55
N PHE A 567 13.05 10.40 -3.65
CA PHE A 567 12.18 11.00 -4.65
C PHE A 567 12.26 10.20 -5.94
N PHE A 568 11.10 9.79 -6.43
CA PHE A 568 10.97 9.13 -7.72
C PHE A 568 10.30 10.09 -8.70
N GLY A 569 11.03 10.47 -9.74
CA GLY A 569 10.41 11.07 -10.90
C GLY A 569 9.81 9.98 -11.77
N ILE A 570 8.49 9.98 -11.94
CA ILE A 570 7.78 9.09 -12.84
C ILE A 570 7.78 9.69 -14.25
N PHE A 571 8.34 8.99 -15.22
CA PHE A 571 8.46 9.45 -16.61
C PHE A 571 7.92 8.43 -17.62
N PRO A 572 7.45 8.83 -18.80
CA PRO A 572 7.28 7.89 -19.91
C PRO A 572 8.64 7.46 -20.48
N ARG A 573 8.69 6.31 -21.14
CA ARG A 573 9.88 5.85 -21.87
C ARG A 573 10.29 6.85 -22.94
N GLY A 574 11.60 6.98 -23.16
CA GLY A 574 12.18 7.85 -24.18
C GLY A 574 12.41 9.30 -23.73
N ILE A 575 12.23 9.63 -22.46
CA ILE A 575 12.72 10.88 -21.86
C ILE A 575 14.14 10.66 -21.33
N ARG A 576 15.04 11.61 -21.63
CA ARG A 576 16.37 11.65 -21.02
C ARG A 576 16.25 12.27 -19.62
N THR A 577 16.44 11.48 -18.57
CA THR A 577 16.27 11.90 -17.17
C THR A 577 17.57 12.33 -16.50
N GLY A 578 18.73 12.01 -17.08
CA GLY A 578 20.04 12.26 -16.45
C GLY A 578 20.30 13.70 -16.02
N LEU A 579 19.80 14.71 -16.74
CA LEU A 579 19.92 16.12 -16.32
C LEU A 579 19.12 16.40 -15.04
N VAL A 580 17.87 15.93 -14.99
CA VAL A 580 16.96 16.13 -13.86
C VAL A 580 17.49 15.43 -12.61
N GLU A 581 17.98 14.20 -12.79
CA GLU A 581 18.63 13.46 -11.70
C GLU A 581 19.87 14.18 -11.18
N SER A 582 20.70 14.72 -12.07
CA SER A 582 21.88 15.49 -11.68
C SER A 582 21.49 16.75 -10.90
N GLU A 583 20.53 17.54 -11.41
CA GLU A 583 20.06 18.76 -10.75
C GLU A 583 19.46 18.46 -9.36
N ALA A 584 18.62 17.43 -9.25
CA ALA A 584 18.01 17.04 -7.98
C ALA A 584 19.04 16.54 -6.96
N LYS A 585 20.04 15.77 -7.41
CA LYS A 585 21.16 15.32 -6.56
C LYS A 585 22.05 16.48 -6.13
N THR A 586 22.32 17.44 -7.00
CA THR A 586 23.04 18.68 -6.66
C THR A 586 22.28 19.51 -5.62
N ALA A 587 20.95 19.51 -5.68
CA ALA A 587 20.10 20.14 -4.67
C ALA A 587 20.00 19.33 -3.34
N GLY A 588 20.70 18.20 -3.23
CA GLY A 588 20.76 17.38 -2.01
C GLY A 588 19.66 16.33 -1.89
N PHE A 589 18.82 16.13 -2.91
CA PHE A 589 17.76 15.13 -2.87
C PHE A 589 18.24 13.75 -3.30
N LYS A 590 17.73 12.70 -2.62
CA LYS A 590 17.88 11.30 -3.05
C LYS A 590 16.89 11.02 -4.19
N PHE A 591 17.25 11.42 -5.41
CA PHE A 591 16.36 11.33 -6.57
C PHE A 591 16.71 10.19 -7.52
N GLU A 592 15.69 9.51 -8.03
CA GLU A 592 15.78 8.51 -9.10
C GLU A 592 14.64 8.66 -10.11
N ALA A 593 14.93 8.37 -11.37
CA ALA A 593 13.90 8.25 -12.38
C ALA A 593 13.31 6.84 -12.39
N PHE A 594 12.01 6.76 -12.60
CA PHE A 594 11.25 5.53 -12.72
C PHE A 594 10.38 5.67 -13.97
N ALA A 595 10.50 4.79 -14.97
CA ALA A 595 9.67 4.92 -16.16
C ALA A 595 8.46 4.00 -16.13
N VAL A 596 7.30 4.55 -16.51
CA VAL A 596 6.12 3.71 -16.77
C VAL A 596 6.25 3.02 -18.12
N PRO A 597 5.57 1.88 -18.33
CA PRO A 597 5.59 1.09 -19.57
C PRO A 597 5.09 1.76 -20.86
N MET A 598 4.99 3.08 -20.94
CA MET A 598 4.42 3.81 -22.06
C MET A 598 5.46 4.76 -22.66
N HIS A 599 5.67 4.69 -23.97
CA HIS A 599 6.59 5.60 -24.64
C HIS A 599 5.98 7.00 -24.77
N ARG A 600 6.81 8.05 -24.67
CA ARG A 600 6.33 9.46 -24.70
C ARG A 600 5.45 9.81 -25.91
N LYS A 601 5.70 9.18 -27.07
CA LYS A 601 4.90 9.41 -28.30
C LYS A 601 3.51 8.77 -28.19
N GLU A 602 3.42 7.61 -27.56
CA GLU A 602 2.16 6.91 -27.32
C GLU A 602 1.35 7.67 -26.27
N LEU A 603 1.99 8.10 -25.17
CA LEU A 603 1.37 8.96 -24.16
C LEU A 603 0.76 10.23 -24.76
N GLU A 604 1.50 10.89 -25.66
CA GLU A 604 1.01 12.07 -26.38
C GLU A 604 -0.18 11.75 -27.30
N ALA A 605 -0.15 10.61 -27.99
CA ALA A 605 -1.23 10.18 -28.87
C ALA A 605 -2.52 9.89 -28.10
N VAL A 606 -2.42 9.11 -27.01
CA VAL A 606 -3.54 8.81 -26.11
C VAL A 606 -4.11 10.11 -25.53
N ALA A 607 -3.24 11.00 -25.04
CA ALA A 607 -3.71 12.25 -24.44
C ALA A 607 -4.46 13.14 -25.42
N LYS A 608 -4.00 13.23 -26.68
CA LYS A 608 -4.70 13.97 -27.74
C LYS A 608 -6.06 13.36 -28.08
N GLU A 609 -6.16 12.04 -28.09
CA GLU A 609 -7.42 11.31 -28.31
C GLU A 609 -8.42 11.57 -27.18
N LEU A 610 -7.94 11.81 -25.95
CA LEU A 610 -8.78 12.12 -24.79
C LEU A 610 -9.24 13.57 -24.70
N VAL A 611 -8.55 14.53 -25.34
CA VAL A 611 -8.92 15.96 -25.32
C VAL A 611 -10.40 16.25 -25.63
N PRO A 612 -10.99 15.74 -26.74
CA PRO A 612 -12.39 16.02 -27.05
C PRO A 612 -13.34 15.49 -25.97
N HIS A 613 -13.06 14.30 -25.43
CA HIS A 613 -13.86 13.70 -24.36
C HIS A 613 -13.69 14.46 -23.03
N ALA A 614 -12.48 14.93 -22.72
CA ALA A 614 -12.22 15.72 -21.53
C ALA A 614 -12.91 17.09 -21.62
N LYS A 615 -12.94 17.71 -22.81
CA LYS A 615 -13.72 18.93 -23.07
C LYS A 615 -15.20 18.70 -22.76
N GLN A 616 -15.78 17.61 -23.30
CA GLN A 616 -17.18 17.25 -23.07
C GLN A 616 -17.48 16.95 -21.59
N ALA A 617 -16.59 16.22 -20.91
CA ALA A 617 -16.74 15.89 -19.49
C ALA A 617 -16.76 17.14 -18.61
N VAL A 618 -15.93 18.14 -18.92
CA VAL A 618 -15.89 19.41 -18.18
C VAL A 618 -17.09 20.31 -18.52
N THR A 619 -17.55 20.34 -19.78
CA THR A 619 -18.72 21.16 -20.16
C THR A 619 -20.04 20.61 -19.65
N ASN A 620 -20.15 19.30 -19.50
CA ASN A 620 -21.37 18.63 -19.03
C ASN A 620 -21.39 18.43 -17.50
N ALA A 621 -20.32 18.85 -16.80
CA ALA A 621 -20.30 18.81 -15.36
C ALA A 621 -21.26 19.89 -14.80
N PRO A 622 -22.19 19.52 -13.90
CA PRO A 622 -23.17 20.45 -13.34
C PRO A 622 -22.55 21.60 -12.53
#